data_AF-A0A7J2IPT8-F1
#
_entry.id   AF-A0A7J2IPT8-F1
#
_cell.length_a   1.000
_cell.length_b   1.000
_cell.length_c   1.000
_cell.angle_alpha   90.00
_cell.angle_beta   90.00
_cell.angle_gamma   90.00
#
_symmetry.space_group_name_H-M   'P 1'
#
loop_
_entity.id
_entity.type
_entity.pdbx_description
1 polymer ?
#
loop_
_entity_poly.entity_id
_entity_poly.type
_entity_poly.pdbx_seq_one_letter_code
_entity_poly.pdbx_strand_id
1 'polypeptide(L)'
;MREFLEIEDPDAFIKISQSANFVIRVDPFIFIYLYGLIFYIDLGKLETTEVKKIFQNLRDKLIIVKNVEKSSSIHEFLKKKLGKQ
;
A
#
# COMPACT_ATOMS: atom_id res chain seq x y z
N MET A 1 -13.32 -1.79 -14.03
CA MET A 1 -12.96 -2.73 -12.94
C MET A 1 -11.47 -2.58 -12.69
N ARG A 2 -11.00 -2.53 -11.43
CA ARG A 2 -9.56 -2.53 -11.14
C ARG A 2 -9.17 -3.95 -10.74
N GLU A 3 -8.15 -4.50 -11.37
CA GLU A 3 -7.61 -5.81 -11.05
C GLU A 3 -6.52 -5.67 -9.98
N PHE A 4 -6.55 -6.56 -9.01
CA PHE A 4 -5.58 -6.63 -7.92
C PHE A 4 -4.79 -7.93 -8.06
N LEU A 5 -3.48 -7.81 -8.21
CA LEU A 5 -2.56 -8.91 -8.46
C LEU A 5 -1.80 -9.20 -7.17
N GLU A 6 -2.15 -10.29 -6.50
CA GLU A 6 -1.41 -10.75 -5.32
C GLU A 6 -0.07 -11.35 -5.75
N ILE A 7 0.99 -10.94 -5.06
CA ILE A 7 2.34 -11.50 -5.21
C ILE A 7 2.66 -12.21 -3.91
N GLU A 8 2.78 -13.54 -3.96
CA GLU A 8 3.10 -14.36 -2.79
C GLU A 8 4.60 -14.36 -2.48
N ASP A 9 5.45 -14.30 -3.50
CA ASP A 9 6.91 -14.30 -3.34
C ASP A 9 7.46 -12.90 -2.97
N PRO A 10 8.09 -12.74 -1.78
CA PRO A 10 8.70 -11.48 -1.37
C PRO A 10 9.75 -10.95 -2.35
N ASP A 11 10.53 -11.83 -2.98
CA ASP A 11 11.59 -11.41 -3.91
C ASP A 11 11.01 -10.83 -5.20
N ALA A 12 9.99 -11.46 -5.77
CA ALA A 12 9.21 -10.90 -6.88
C ALA A 12 8.58 -9.55 -6.51
N PHE A 13 8.01 -9.43 -5.31
CA PHE A 13 7.41 -8.17 -4.85
C PHE A 13 8.45 -7.05 -4.70
N ILE A 14 9.61 -7.35 -4.15
CA ILE A 14 10.73 -6.39 -4.05
C ILE A 14 11.18 -5.96 -5.45
N LYS A 15 11.34 -6.91 -6.38
CA LYS A 15 11.76 -6.61 -7.76
C LYS A 15 10.80 -5.64 -8.45
N ILE A 16 9.50 -5.89 -8.40
CA ILE A 16 8.52 -4.99 -9.04
C ILE A 16 8.46 -3.62 -8.35
N SER A 17 8.69 -3.55 -7.03
CA SER A 17 8.74 -2.29 -6.29
C SER A 17 9.85 -1.35 -6.74
N GLN A 18 10.91 -1.86 -7.39
CA GLN A 18 12.03 -1.04 -7.87
C GLN A 18 11.59 -0.06 -8.97
N SER A 19 10.54 -0.40 -9.72
CA SER A 19 10.00 0.46 -10.79
C SER A 19 8.98 1.48 -10.29
N ALA A 20 8.63 1.44 -9.00
CA ALA A 20 7.62 2.32 -8.42
C ALA A 20 8.27 3.49 -7.66
N ASN A 21 7.72 4.69 -7.84
CA ASN A 21 8.17 5.89 -7.12
C ASN A 21 7.91 5.80 -5.61
N PHE A 22 6.82 5.14 -5.23
CA PHE A 22 6.45 4.88 -3.84
C PHE A 22 5.60 3.61 -3.76
N VAL A 23 5.55 3.04 -2.56
CA VAL A 23 4.70 1.90 -2.22
C VAL A 23 3.84 2.26 -1.02
N ILE A 24 2.59 1.80 -1.01
CA ILE A 24 1.61 2.20 0.02
C ILE A 24 1.35 1.01 0.93
N ARG A 25 1.62 1.15 2.23
CA ARG A 25 1.18 0.18 3.24
C ARG A 25 -0.16 0.60 3.83
N VAL A 26 -1.16 -0.25 3.66
CA VAL A 26 -2.39 -0.25 4.46
C VAL A 26 -2.39 -1.59 5.18
N ASP A 27 -2.02 -1.58 6.45
CA ASP A 27 -1.75 -2.80 7.20
C ASP A 27 -2.93 -3.81 7.14
N PRO A 28 -2.67 -5.11 6.87
CA PRO A 28 -1.37 -5.78 6.70
C PRO A 28 -0.81 -5.78 5.27
N PHE A 29 -1.41 -5.05 4.34
CA PHE A 29 -1.05 -5.09 2.92
C PHE A 29 -0.06 -4.00 2.50
N ILE A 30 0.79 -4.31 1.52
CA ILE A 30 1.56 -3.31 0.77
C ILE A 30 1.11 -3.34 -0.68
N PHE A 31 0.82 -2.18 -1.24
CA PHE A 31 0.36 -1.96 -2.59
C PHE A 31 1.39 -1.23 -3.44
N ILE A 32 1.46 -1.62 -4.71
CA ILE A 32 2.25 -0.98 -5.77
C ILE A 32 1.30 -0.69 -6.93
N TYR A 33 1.30 0.56 -7.40
CA TYR A 33 0.59 0.94 -8.62
C TYR A 33 1.60 1.11 -9.76
N LEU A 34 1.47 0.29 -10.79
CA LEU A 34 2.39 0.29 -11.93
C LEU A 34 1.63 -0.01 -13.23
N TYR A 35 1.79 0.85 -14.24
CA TYR A 35 1.16 0.71 -15.56
C TYR A 35 -0.35 0.43 -15.56
N GLY A 36 -1.09 1.01 -14.62
CA GLY A 36 -2.54 0.79 -14.51
C GLY A 36 -2.94 -0.44 -13.69
N LEU A 37 -1.98 -1.27 -13.28
CA LEU A 37 -2.18 -2.46 -12.47
C LEU A 37 -1.89 -2.16 -11.00
N ILE A 38 -2.61 -2.85 -10.11
CA ILE A 38 -2.36 -2.81 -8.66
C ILE A 38 -1.80 -4.15 -8.25
N PHE A 39 -0.54 -4.17 -7.84
CA PHE A 39 0.10 -5.32 -7.23
C PHE A 39 0.05 -5.19 -5.71
N TYR A 40 -0.10 -6.29 -4.99
CA TYR A 40 -0.03 -6.27 -3.54
C TYR A 40 0.62 -7.52 -2.96
N ILE A 41 1.11 -7.39 -1.73
CA ILE A 41 1.53 -8.51 -0.89
C ILE A 41 0.84 -8.39 0.48
N ASP A 42 0.41 -9.52 1.02
CA ASP A 42 -0.16 -9.63 2.36
C ASP A 42 0.95 -10.01 3.36
N LEU A 43 1.36 -9.07 4.20
CA LEU A 43 2.40 -9.33 5.19
C LEU A 43 1.96 -10.34 6.27
N GLY A 44 0.65 -10.55 6.44
CA GLY A 44 0.10 -11.53 7.38
C GLY A 44 0.30 -12.98 6.93
N LYS A 45 0.63 -13.22 5.66
CA LYS A 45 0.91 -14.56 5.11
C LYS A 45 2.40 -14.90 5.09
N LEU A 46 3.27 -13.99 5.50
CA LEU A 46 4.71 -14.11 5.38
C LEU A 46 5.38 -14.41 6.72
N GLU A 47 6.54 -15.05 6.64
CA GLU A 47 7.42 -15.25 7.77
C GLU A 47 8.03 -13.92 8.25
N THR A 48 8.36 -13.86 9.54
CA THR A 48 8.93 -12.63 10.14
C THR A 48 10.21 -12.16 9.44
N THR A 49 11.02 -13.11 8.94
CA THR A 49 12.25 -12.83 8.18
C THR A 49 11.95 -12.18 6.83
N GLU A 50 10.89 -12.63 6.16
CA GLU A 50 10.45 -12.10 4.88
C GLU A 50 9.89 -10.69 5.02
N VAL A 51 9.05 -10.43 6.04
CA VAL A 51 8.55 -9.06 6.24
C VAL A 51 9.70 -8.11 6.57
N LYS A 52 10.67 -8.52 7.40
CA LYS A 52 11.89 -7.72 7.67
C LYS A 52 12.65 -7.39 6.38
N LYS A 53 12.83 -8.36 5.49
CA LYS A 53 13.48 -8.18 4.20
C LYS A 53 12.73 -7.17 3.33
N ILE A 54 11.40 -7.26 3.26
CA ILE A 54 10.56 -6.30 2.54
C ILE A 54 10.76 -4.88 3.09
N PHE A 55 10.62 -4.69 4.41
CA PHE A 55 10.77 -3.36 5.01
C PHE A 55 12.16 -2.75 4.83
N GLN A 56 13.21 -3.58 4.83
CA GLN A 56 14.58 -3.11 4.56
C GLN A 56 14.73 -2.60 3.11
N ASN A 57 14.16 -3.32 2.13
CA ASN A 57 14.27 -2.98 0.71
C ASN A 57 13.33 -1.84 0.27
N LEU A 58 12.28 -1.55 1.03
CA LEU A 58 11.28 -0.52 0.71
C LEU A 58 11.44 0.77 1.52
N ARG A 59 12.43 0.86 2.43
CA ARG A 59 12.54 1.95 3.42
C ARG A 59 12.51 3.35 2.80
N ASP A 60 13.09 3.52 1.63
CA ASP A 60 13.22 4.79 0.91
C ASP A 60 11.94 5.24 0.18
N LYS A 61 10.99 4.33 -0.03
CA LYS A 61 9.79 4.56 -0.85
C LYS A 61 8.47 4.21 -0.15
N LEU A 62 8.54 3.72 1.08
CA LEU A 62 7.39 3.25 1.86
C LEU A 62 6.57 4.41 2.43
N ILE A 63 5.29 4.47 2.07
CA ILE A 63 4.29 5.36 2.66
C ILE A 63 3.33 4.55 3.53
N ILE A 64 3.25 4.89 4.81
CA ILE A 64 2.35 4.22 5.76
C ILE A 64 1.03 5.00 5.84
N VAL A 65 -0.07 4.34 5.48
CA VAL A 65 -1.42 4.91 5.55
C VAL A 65 -2.05 4.57 6.90
N LYS A 66 -2.45 5.61 7.64
CA LYS A 66 -3.10 5.47 8.95
C LYS A 66 -4.60 5.15 8.85
N ASN A 67 -5.28 5.73 7.87
CA ASN A 67 -6.72 5.56 7.70
C ASN A 67 -7.09 5.75 6.22
N VAL A 68 -8.09 5.02 5.74
CA VAL A 68 -8.66 5.19 4.40
C VAL A 68 -10.06 5.77 4.56
N GLU A 69 -10.28 6.96 4.00
CA GLU A 69 -11.56 7.65 4.09
C GLU A 69 -12.16 7.81 2.71
N LYS A 70 -13.43 7.39 2.57
CA LYS A 70 -14.19 7.61 1.36
C LYS A 70 -15.14 8.79 1.57
N SER A 71 -15.06 9.77 0.70
CA SER A 71 -15.99 10.90 0.64
C SER A 71 -16.35 11.17 -0.82
N SER A 72 -17.57 11.61 -1.07
CA SER A 72 -18.05 11.90 -2.43
C SER A 72 -17.43 13.17 -3.01
N SER A 73 -16.96 14.08 -2.15
CA SER A 73 -16.30 15.33 -2.54
C SER A 73 -15.36 15.85 -1.45
N ILE A 74 -14.47 16.78 -1.82
CA ILE A 74 -13.63 17.52 -0.87
C ILE A 74 -14.52 18.30 0.12
N HIS A 75 -15.64 18.88 -0.33
CA HIS A 75 -16.56 19.61 0.53
C HIS A 75 -17.16 18.71 1.63
N GLU A 76 -17.64 17.51 1.27
CA GLU A 76 -18.16 16.54 2.25
C GLU A 76 -17.08 16.09 3.23
N PHE A 77 -15.87 15.80 2.74
CA PHE A 77 -14.73 15.44 3.56
C PHE A 77 -14.40 16.54 4.59
N LEU A 78 -14.30 17.78 4.13
CA LEU A 78 -14.01 18.92 4.99
C LEU A 78 -15.13 19.16 6.00
N LYS A 79 -16.40 19.04 5.62
CA LYS A 79 -17.53 19.15 6.56
C LYS A 79 -17.44 18.12 7.68
N LYS A 80 -17.09 16.86 7.37
CA LYS A 80 -16.89 15.80 8.39
C LYS A 80 -15.69 16.07 9.30
N LYS A 81 -14.61 16.67 8.77
CA LYS A 81 -13.38 16.92 9.53
C LYS A 81 -13.39 18.20 10.35
N LEU A 82 -13.98 19.25 9.81
CA LEU A 82 -13.97 20.61 10.38
C LEU A 82 -15.28 20.95 11.09
N GLY A 83 -16.36 20.20 10.83
CA GLY A 83 -17.60 20.27 11.58
C GLY A 83 -17.40 19.72 12.99
N LYS A 84 -16.84 20.57 13.86
CA LYS A 84 -16.93 20.43 15.31
C LYS A 84 -18.41 20.22 15.69
N GLN A 85 -18.66 19.29 16.61
CA GLN A 85 -19.93 19.16 17.33
C GLN A 85 -20.31 20.51 17.94
#